data_AF-A0A6G3PVS7-F1
#
_entry.id   AF-A0A6G3PVS7-F1
#
_cell.length_a   1.000
_cell.length_b   1.000
_cell.length_c   1.000
_cell.angle_alpha   90.00
_cell.angle_beta   90.00
_cell.angle_gamma   90.00
#
_symmetry.space_group_name_H-M   'P 1'
#
loop_
_entity.id
_entity.type
_entity.pdbx_description
1 polymer ?
#
loop_
_entity_poly.entity_id
_entity_poly.type
_entity_poly.pdbx_seq_one_letter_code
_entity_poly.pdbx_strand_id
1 'polypeptide(L)'
;SAHPQTSFAALGPRAHRLLAGHRPDCHLGEDSPLARLYEADAKILLLGTGYGTCTAFHLGEYRVPDPPRGNYRCVVAPHGVRRWWEYEDVALDDGDFPALGAAFEEAAGTGDVATGRVGAAECRLLRLRAAVDFAALWLTGRRPRCDG
;
A
#
# COMPACT_ATOMS: atom_id res chain seq x y z
N SER A 1 5.81 4.32 12.03
CA SER A 1 5.38 3.01 12.55
C SER A 1 6.61 2.15 12.71
N ALA A 2 6.53 1.06 13.47
CA ALA A 2 7.73 0.34 13.94
C ALA A 2 8.20 -0.81 13.03
N HIS A 3 7.50 -1.07 11.91
CA HIS A 3 7.89 -2.16 11.01
C HIS A 3 9.27 -1.90 10.40
N PRO A 4 10.17 -2.91 10.38
CA PRO A 4 11.58 -2.72 10.00
C PRO A 4 11.82 -2.44 8.51
N GLN A 5 10.93 -2.87 7.61
CA GLN A 5 11.08 -2.66 6.15
C GLN A 5 10.08 -1.64 5.57
N THR A 6 8.78 -1.75 5.86
CA THR A 6 7.70 -0.90 5.31
C THR A 6 7.19 0.15 6.30
N SER A 7 8.08 0.85 7.00
CA SER A 7 7.68 1.86 7.99
C SER A 7 6.95 3.06 7.35
N PHE A 8 6.06 3.70 8.12
CA PHE A 8 5.37 4.94 7.75
C PHE A 8 5.71 6.06 8.73
N ALA A 9 5.89 7.29 8.24
CA ALA A 9 5.96 8.49 9.06
C ALA A 9 4.65 9.28 8.96
N ALA A 10 4.27 9.98 10.04
CA ALA A 10 3.06 10.80 10.06
C ALA A 10 3.25 11.98 11.01
N LEU A 11 2.61 13.10 10.67
CA LEU A 11 2.57 14.31 11.46
C LEU A 11 1.12 14.79 11.55
N GLY A 12 0.69 15.17 12.74
CA GLY A 12 -0.64 15.73 12.99
C GLY A 12 -1.46 14.96 14.03
N PRO A 13 -2.70 15.40 14.30
CA PRO A 13 -3.49 14.96 15.46
C PRO A 13 -3.79 13.45 15.50
N ARG A 14 -3.86 12.81 14.33
CA ARG A 14 -4.16 11.37 14.20
C ARG A 14 -2.91 10.50 14.01
N ALA A 15 -1.70 11.08 14.00
CA ALA A 15 -0.46 10.36 13.67
C ALA A 15 -0.23 9.13 14.54
N HIS A 16 -0.32 9.27 15.87
CA HIS A 16 -0.16 8.13 16.79
C HIS A 16 -1.16 7.00 16.48
N ARG A 17 -2.44 7.34 16.31
CA ARG A 17 -3.50 6.36 16.03
C ARG A 17 -3.30 5.65 14.70
N LEU A 18 -2.92 6.37 13.64
CA LEU A 18 -2.75 5.80 12.31
C LEU A 18 -1.50 4.92 12.19
N LEU A 19 -0.46 5.19 12.98
CA LEU A 19 0.81 4.45 12.94
C LEU A 19 0.95 3.35 13.98
N ALA A 20 0.08 3.32 15.00
CA ALA A 20 0.11 2.35 16.09
C ALA A 20 -0.16 0.93 15.57
N GLY A 21 0.38 -0.07 16.26
CA GLY A 21 0.05 -1.49 16.01
C GLY A 21 0.50 -2.02 14.65
N HIS A 22 1.51 -1.41 14.01
CA HIS A 22 2.11 -1.99 12.80
C HIS A 22 2.86 -3.27 13.18
N ARG A 23 2.25 -4.42 12.90
CA ARG A 23 2.84 -5.74 13.17
C ARG A 23 4.14 -5.93 12.38
N PRO A 24 5.20 -6.51 12.99
CA PRO A 24 6.48 -6.71 12.31
C PRO A 24 6.47 -7.81 11.23
N ASP A 25 5.42 -8.61 11.19
CA ASP A 25 5.16 -9.69 10.23
C ASP A 25 4.02 -9.34 9.25
N CYS A 26 3.75 -8.05 9.05
CA CYS A 26 2.78 -7.55 8.08
C CYS A 26 3.37 -6.33 7.37
N HIS A 27 3.75 -6.46 6.10
CA HIS A 27 4.33 -5.37 5.33
C HIS A 27 3.33 -4.22 5.16
N LEU A 28 2.20 -4.49 4.49
CA LEU A 28 1.27 -3.46 4.03
C LEU A 28 -0.22 -3.91 4.10
N GLY A 29 -0.50 -5.00 4.80
CA GLY A 29 -1.84 -5.60 4.90
C GLY A 29 -2.72 -4.98 6.00
N GLU A 30 -3.69 -5.78 6.48
CA GLU A 30 -4.74 -5.33 7.41
C GLU A 30 -4.20 -4.88 8.78
N ASP A 31 -3.05 -5.40 9.22
CA ASP A 31 -2.40 -4.98 10.47
C ASP A 31 -1.42 -3.78 10.29
N SER A 32 -1.37 -3.18 9.10
CA SER A 32 -0.46 -2.07 8.77
C SER A 32 -1.13 -0.68 8.86
N PRO A 33 -0.37 0.43 8.88
CA PRO A 33 -0.92 1.78 8.77
C PRO A 33 -1.78 1.99 7.51
N LEU A 34 -1.55 1.21 6.46
CA LEU A 34 -2.26 1.36 5.20
C LEU A 34 -3.74 0.99 5.33
N ALA A 35 -4.06 -0.08 6.05
CA ALA A 35 -5.45 -0.44 6.37
C ALA A 35 -6.15 0.61 7.25
N ARG A 36 -5.42 1.21 8.20
CA ARG A 36 -5.96 2.31 9.03
C ARG A 36 -6.23 3.57 8.20
N LEU A 37 -5.41 3.85 7.18
CA LEU A 37 -5.67 4.94 6.23
C LEU A 37 -6.89 4.64 5.34
N TYR A 38 -7.11 3.37 4.99
CA TYR A 38 -8.29 2.91 4.27
C TYR A 38 -9.58 3.11 5.09
N GLU A 39 -9.57 2.69 6.36
CA GLU A 39 -10.68 2.92 7.29
C GLU A 39 -10.99 4.41 7.47
N ALA A 40 -9.94 5.23 7.53
CA ALA A 40 -10.05 6.69 7.68
C ALA A 40 -10.49 7.42 6.41
N ASP A 41 -10.72 6.72 5.30
CA ASP A 41 -11.05 7.29 3.99
C ASP A 41 -10.05 8.37 3.55
N ALA A 42 -8.76 8.06 3.73
CA ALA A 42 -7.68 8.99 3.42
C ALA A 42 -7.59 9.30 1.92
N LYS A 43 -6.81 10.34 1.59
CA LYS A 43 -6.41 10.66 0.23
C LYS A 43 -4.92 10.41 0.03
N ILE A 44 -4.55 9.99 -1.17
CA ILE A 44 -3.16 9.81 -1.62
C ILE A 44 -2.81 10.96 -2.52
N LEU A 45 -1.64 11.57 -2.34
CA LEU A 45 -1.09 12.54 -3.27
C LEU A 45 0.14 11.95 -3.96
N LEU A 46 0.05 11.73 -5.26
CA LEU A 46 1.19 11.47 -6.12
C LEU A 46 1.72 12.82 -6.61
N LEU A 47 2.81 13.30 -6.01
CA LEU A 47 3.41 14.61 -6.28
C LEU A 47 4.61 14.44 -7.21
N GLY A 48 4.43 14.69 -8.51
CA GLY A 48 5.49 14.47 -9.51
C GLY A 48 5.85 13.01 -9.73
N THR A 49 5.06 12.07 -9.20
CA THR A 49 5.24 10.63 -9.38
C THR A 49 4.05 10.00 -10.09
N GLY A 50 4.27 8.79 -10.64
CA GLY A 50 3.23 7.98 -11.25
C GLY A 50 2.70 6.90 -10.31
N TYR A 51 1.70 6.17 -10.81
CA TYR A 51 1.04 5.07 -10.09
C TYR A 51 1.97 3.92 -9.70
N GLY A 52 3.10 3.73 -10.40
CA GLY A 52 4.13 2.75 -10.02
C GLY A 52 4.72 2.96 -8.63
N THR A 53 4.48 4.12 -8.00
CA THR A 53 4.92 4.42 -6.62
C THR A 53 3.77 4.44 -5.61
N CYS A 54 2.56 4.04 -6.03
CA CYS A 54 1.35 4.11 -5.21
C CYS A 54 1.30 2.93 -4.24
N THR A 55 1.95 3.07 -3.08
CA THR A 55 2.00 2.04 -2.03
C THR A 55 0.62 1.52 -1.61
N ALA A 56 -0.45 2.33 -1.78
CA ALA A 56 -1.80 1.90 -1.44
C ALA A 56 -2.30 0.69 -2.23
N PHE A 57 -1.84 0.51 -3.48
CA PHE A 57 -2.24 -0.64 -4.27
C PHE A 57 -1.75 -1.96 -3.68
N HIS A 58 -0.70 -1.96 -2.85
CA HIS A 58 -0.28 -3.16 -2.13
C HIS A 58 -1.39 -3.69 -1.21
N LEU A 59 -2.20 -2.84 -0.56
CA LEU A 59 -3.34 -3.32 0.23
C LEU A 59 -4.39 -4.05 -0.64
N GLY A 60 -4.45 -3.72 -1.93
CA GLY A 60 -5.24 -4.47 -2.91
C GLY A 60 -4.73 -5.90 -3.10
N GLU A 61 -3.41 -6.11 -3.12
CA GLU A 61 -2.80 -7.45 -3.23
C GLU A 61 -3.18 -8.34 -2.05
N TYR A 62 -3.23 -7.79 -0.82
CA TYR A 62 -3.69 -8.53 0.37
C TYR A 62 -5.15 -8.97 0.30
N ARG A 63 -5.94 -8.33 -0.55
CA ARG A 63 -7.39 -8.57 -0.69
C ARG A 63 -7.74 -9.39 -1.92
N VAL A 64 -6.75 -9.81 -2.70
CA VAL A 64 -6.92 -10.84 -3.73
C VAL A 64 -7.15 -12.19 -3.02
N PRO A 65 -8.06 -13.04 -3.49
CA PRO A 65 -8.21 -14.41 -2.97
C PRO A 65 -6.92 -15.23 -3.17
N ASP A 66 -6.44 -15.88 -2.11
CA ASP A 66 -5.24 -16.73 -2.10
C ASP A 66 -4.00 -16.04 -2.73
N PRO A 67 -3.58 -14.87 -2.20
CA PRO A 67 -2.50 -14.10 -2.81
C PRO A 67 -1.17 -14.86 -2.67
N PRO A 68 -0.25 -14.70 -3.63
CA PRO A 68 1.06 -15.33 -3.56
C PRO A 68 1.78 -14.92 -2.27
N ARG A 69 2.46 -15.89 -1.64
CA ARG A 69 3.20 -15.70 -0.38
C ARG A 69 4.69 -15.70 -0.67
N GLY A 70 5.45 -14.93 0.11
CA GLY A 70 6.90 -14.84 0.02
C GLY A 70 7.55 -14.75 1.39
N ASN A 71 8.78 -15.26 1.49
CA ASN A 71 9.59 -15.12 2.70
C ASN A 71 10.36 -13.80 2.66
N TYR A 72 10.23 -13.02 3.73
CA TYR A 72 10.96 -11.79 3.96
C TYR A 72 11.97 -11.98 5.07
N ARG A 73 13.11 -11.29 4.95
CA ARG A 73 14.18 -11.31 5.94
C ARG A 73 14.78 -9.93 6.12
N CYS A 74 14.92 -9.50 7.36
CA CYS A 74 15.58 -8.24 7.71
C CYS A 74 16.38 -8.35 9.01
N VAL A 75 17.25 -7.36 9.25
CA VAL A 75 17.95 -7.25 10.53
C VAL A 75 17.16 -6.32 11.44
N VAL A 76 16.83 -6.80 12.64
CA VAL A 76 16.20 -6.03 13.71
C VAL A 76 17.16 -5.92 14.90
N ALA A 77 16.96 -4.92 15.75
CA ALA A 77 17.78 -4.70 16.94
C ALA A 77 16.93 -4.52 18.22
N PRO A 78 16.13 -5.54 18.63
CA PRO A 78 15.39 -5.46 19.89
C PRO A 78 16.38 -5.28 21.05
N HIS A 79 16.13 -4.29 21.89
CA HIS A 79 17.03 -3.93 23.00
C HIS A 79 18.49 -3.68 22.57
N GLY A 80 18.70 -3.22 21.33
CA GLY A 80 20.04 -2.90 20.80
C GLY A 80 20.83 -4.11 20.27
N VAL A 81 20.31 -5.33 20.35
CA VAL A 81 21.01 -6.54 19.90
C VAL A 81 20.57 -6.91 18.50
N ARG A 82 21.49 -6.83 17.52
CA ARG A 82 21.22 -7.19 16.12
C ARG A 82 20.91 -8.68 16.00
N ARG A 83 19.78 -9.01 15.36
CA ARG A 83 19.41 -10.37 14.97
C ARG A 83 18.70 -10.38 13.62
N TRP A 84 18.79 -11.49 12.92
CA TRP A 84 17.93 -11.73 11.76
C TRP A 84 16.50 -12.00 12.22
N TRP A 85 15.55 -11.45 11.49
CA TRP A 85 14.12 -11.70 11.62
C TRP A 85 13.60 -12.16 10.26
N GLU A 86 12.86 -13.25 10.26
CA GLU A 86 12.29 -13.89 9.08
C GLU A 86 10.80 -14.10 9.31
N TYR A 87 10.00 -13.88 8.27
CA TYR A 87 8.56 -14.03 8.30
C TYR A 87 8.01 -14.23 6.89
N GLU A 88 6.84 -14.83 6.79
CA GLU A 88 6.11 -14.97 5.55
C GLU A 88 5.00 -13.91 5.47
N ASP A 89 4.82 -13.32 4.31
CA ASP A 89 3.70 -12.41 4.03
C ASP A 89 3.32 -12.46 2.54
N VAL A 90 2.36 -11.66 2.10
CA VAL A 90 2.03 -11.49 0.67
C VAL A 90 3.29 -11.08 -0.11
N ALA A 91 3.55 -11.76 -1.21
CA ALA A 91 4.61 -11.42 -2.15
C ALA A 91 4.20 -10.16 -2.92
N LEU A 92 4.75 -9.02 -2.48
CA LEU A 92 4.43 -7.71 -3.07
C LEU A 92 5.10 -7.57 -4.44
N ASP A 93 4.36 -7.05 -5.40
CA ASP A 93 4.80 -6.76 -6.76
C ASP A 93 4.16 -5.44 -7.22
N ASP A 94 4.97 -4.46 -7.60
CA ASP A 94 4.53 -3.16 -8.11
C ASP A 94 4.64 -3.05 -9.64
N GLY A 95 5.04 -4.12 -10.32
CA GLY A 95 5.31 -4.11 -11.76
C GLY A 95 4.11 -3.75 -12.63
N ASP A 96 2.89 -4.06 -12.18
CA ASP A 96 1.64 -3.75 -12.88
C ASP A 96 0.95 -2.46 -12.40
N PHE A 97 1.49 -1.78 -11.37
CA PHE A 97 0.87 -0.59 -10.79
C PHE A 97 0.71 0.58 -11.79
N PRO A 98 1.62 0.85 -12.74
CA PRO A 98 1.39 1.85 -13.77
C PRO A 98 0.14 1.56 -14.62
N ALA A 99 -0.07 0.30 -15.00
CA ALA A 99 -1.22 -0.12 -15.81
C ALA A 99 -2.52 -0.16 -14.99
N LEU A 100 -2.44 -0.67 -13.76
CA LEU A 100 -3.54 -0.68 -12.80
C LEU A 100 -4.03 0.75 -12.53
N GLY A 101 -3.11 1.68 -12.30
CA GLY A 101 -3.43 3.08 -12.02
C GLY A 101 -4.04 3.82 -13.21
N ALA A 102 -3.56 3.55 -14.43
CA ALA A 102 -4.19 4.08 -15.64
C ALA A 102 -5.63 3.58 -15.79
N ALA A 103 -5.86 2.28 -15.59
CA ALA A 103 -7.21 1.70 -15.61
C ALA A 103 -8.11 2.24 -14.49
N PHE A 104 -7.55 2.50 -13.31
CA PHE A 104 -8.28 3.14 -12.22
C PHE A 104 -8.71 4.56 -12.59
N GLU A 105 -7.82 5.36 -13.18
CA GLU A 105 -8.13 6.73 -13.62
C GLU A 105 -9.23 6.78 -14.68
N GLU A 106 -9.26 5.80 -15.60
CA GLU A 106 -10.31 5.66 -16.61
C GLU A 106 -11.67 5.25 -16.02
N ALA A 107 -11.66 4.38 -15.00
CA ALA A 107 -12.87 3.86 -14.35
C ALA A 107 -13.33 4.70 -13.13
N ALA A 108 -12.57 5.72 -12.75
CA ALA A 108 -12.77 6.49 -11.53
C ALA A 108 -14.14 7.16 -11.49
N GLY A 109 -14.82 7.05 -10.34
CA GLY A 109 -16.03 7.81 -10.06
C GLY A 109 -15.74 9.29 -9.85
N THR A 110 -16.80 10.09 -9.78
CA THR A 110 -16.68 11.52 -9.49
C THR A 110 -16.01 11.74 -8.14
N GLY A 111 -14.83 12.38 -8.14
CA GLY A 111 -14.08 12.70 -6.94
C GLY A 111 -13.11 11.62 -6.45
N ASP A 112 -13.00 10.49 -7.16
CA ASP A 112 -12.02 9.44 -6.84
C ASP A 112 -10.61 9.83 -7.28
N VAL A 113 -10.49 10.56 -8.40
CA VAL A 113 -9.24 11.10 -8.92
C VAL A 113 -9.41 12.58 -9.25
N ALA A 114 -8.44 13.38 -8.82
CA ALA A 114 -8.27 14.75 -9.29
C ALA A 114 -6.83 14.94 -9.78
N THR A 115 -6.69 15.57 -10.95
CA THR A 115 -5.39 15.91 -11.54
C THR A 115 -5.13 17.41 -11.41
N GLY A 116 -3.86 17.78 -11.37
CA GLY A 116 -3.47 19.19 -11.31
C GLY A 116 -1.96 19.34 -11.20
N ARG A 117 -1.50 20.59 -11.03
CA ARG A 117 -0.07 20.89 -10.90
C ARG A 117 0.24 21.52 -9.55
N VAL A 118 1.39 21.15 -8.99
CA VAL A 118 2.02 21.85 -7.87
C VAL A 118 3.35 22.38 -8.36
N GLY A 119 3.42 23.69 -8.61
CA GLY A 119 4.51 24.27 -9.38
C GLY A 119 4.55 23.69 -10.80
N ALA A 120 5.68 23.09 -11.18
CA ALA A 120 5.85 22.42 -12.47
C ALA A 120 5.48 20.92 -12.45
N ALA A 121 5.24 20.34 -11.27
CA ALA A 121 5.01 18.91 -11.11
C ALA A 121 3.55 18.54 -11.41
N GLU A 122 3.36 17.56 -12.29
CA GLU A 122 2.07 16.88 -12.49
C GLU A 122 1.72 16.08 -11.24
N CYS A 123 0.47 16.22 -10.78
CA CYS A 123 0.00 15.64 -9.54
C CYS A 123 -1.32 14.91 -9.73
N ARG A 124 -1.52 13.88 -8.90
CA ARG A 124 -2.79 13.17 -8.77
C ARG A 124 -3.18 13.07 -7.30
N LEU A 125 -4.41 13.45 -6.98
CA LEU A 125 -5.02 13.22 -5.68
C LEU A 125 -6.06 12.11 -5.82
N LEU A 126 -5.86 11.01 -5.09
CA LEU A 126 -6.69 9.82 -5.17
C LEU A 126 -7.46 9.61 -3.87
N ARG A 127 -8.70 9.12 -3.92
CA ARG A 127 -9.35 8.51 -2.75
C ARG A 127 -8.72 7.14 -2.50
N LEU A 128 -8.09 6.96 -1.34
CA LEU A 128 -7.37 5.73 -1.02
C LEU A 128 -8.28 4.52 -1.05
N ARG A 129 -9.49 4.64 -0.49
CA ARG A 129 -10.47 3.55 -0.46
C ARG A 129 -10.81 3.06 -1.87
N ALA A 130 -11.19 3.98 -2.76
CA ALA A 130 -11.53 3.66 -4.14
C ALA A 130 -10.35 3.02 -4.89
N ALA A 131 -9.13 3.55 -4.69
CA ALA A 131 -7.92 3.00 -5.28
C ALA A 131 -7.63 1.57 -4.83
N VAL A 132 -7.79 1.27 -3.54
CA VAL A 132 -7.58 -0.08 -2.97
C VAL A 132 -8.66 -1.06 -3.43
N ASP A 133 -9.92 -0.65 -3.41
CA ASP A 133 -11.05 -1.49 -3.82
C ASP A 133 -10.93 -1.84 -5.32
N PHE A 134 -10.59 -0.85 -6.15
CA PHE A 134 -10.31 -1.08 -7.55
C PHE A 134 -9.11 -2.00 -7.75
N ALA A 135 -8.01 -1.79 -7.02
CA ALA A 135 -6.83 -2.64 -7.12
C ALA A 135 -7.15 -4.10 -6.79
N ALA A 136 -7.85 -4.38 -5.70
CA ALA A 136 -8.24 -5.73 -5.33
C ALA A 136 -9.04 -6.42 -6.45
N LEU A 137 -10.02 -5.72 -7.03
CA LEU A 137 -10.83 -6.25 -8.15
C LEU A 137 -9.99 -6.45 -9.43
N TRP A 138 -9.18 -5.46 -9.79
CA TRP A 138 -8.39 -5.48 -11.01
C TRP A 138 -7.34 -6.60 -10.99
N LEU A 139 -6.74 -6.85 -9.82
CA LEU A 139 -5.72 -7.88 -9.61
C LEU A 139 -6.30 -9.31 -9.62
N THR A 140 -7.56 -9.48 -9.15
CA THR A 140 -8.22 -10.80 -8.99
C THR A 140 -8.42 -11.59 -10.30
N GLY A 141 -8.13 -11.02 -11.47
CA GLY A 141 -8.13 -11.73 -12.75
C GLY A 141 -6.82 -11.66 -13.54
N ARG A 142 -5.76 -11.08 -12.97
CA ARG A 142 -4.54 -10.73 -13.70
C ARG A 142 -3.26 -11.27 -13.08
N ARG A 143 -3.33 -11.71 -11.83
CA ARG A 143 -2.20 -12.35 -11.15
C ARG A 143 -2.46 -13.84 -10.94
N PRO A 144 -1.40 -14.67 -11.06
CA PRO A 144 -1.52 -16.09 -10.80
C PRO A 144 -1.94 -16.32 -9.34
N ARG A 145 -2.80 -17.31 -9.15
CA ARG A 145 -3.14 -17.82 -7.82
C ARG A 145 -2.03 -18.78 -7.38
N CYS A 146 -1.81 -18.91 -6.07
CA CYS A 146 -1.07 -20.07 -5.59
C CYS A 146 -1.93 -21.32 -5.86
N ASP A 147 -1.54 -22.13 -6.84
CA ASP A 147 -2.02 -23.50 -6.95
C ASP A 147 -1.51 -24.26 -5.71
N GLY A 148 -2.43 -24.77 -4.90
CA GLY A 148 -2.15 -25.46 -3.64
C GLY A 148 -1.46 -26.80 -3.78
#